data_AF-A0A947QIR7-F1
#
_entry.id   AF-A0A947QIR7-F1
#
_cell.length_a   1.000
_cell.length_b   1.000
_cell.length_c   1.000
_cell.angle_alpha   90.00
_cell.angle_beta   90.00
_cell.angle_gamma   90.00
#
_symmetry.space_group_name_H-M   'P 1'
#
loop_
_entity.id
_entity.type
_entity.pdbx_description
1 polymer ?
#
loop_
_entity_poly.entity_id
_entity_poly.type
_entity_poly.pdbx_seq_one_letter_code
_entity_poly.pdbx_strand_id
1 'polypeptide(L)'
;MKRISLACIIALVAAGAAFAQPTAAFADKPALVTAIGQSADFEMIKVLLTRSKIPFTANTLVMASDLNASSKTLILVAGGSSKGLGAAGISAEVELERTKALLKRAKELKMKIITVHVGGVARRGPLSDSFIEICMAASDYAIIVADGDSDGLFTKLAGEAKIALTKVPKISTVGAPLAAAFK
;
A
#
# COMPACT_ATOMS: atom_id res chain seq x y z
N MET A 1 -43.18 -2.29 47.12
CA MET A 1 -41.83 -2.75 47.51
C MET A 1 -41.04 -3.05 46.25
N LYS A 2 -40.05 -2.20 45.96
CA LYS A 2 -39.29 -2.15 44.69
C LYS A 2 -38.26 -3.29 44.67
N ARG A 3 -38.30 -4.17 43.66
CA ARG A 3 -37.22 -5.11 43.38
C ARG A 3 -36.49 -4.63 42.12
N ILE A 4 -35.42 -3.89 42.37
CA ILE A 4 -34.43 -3.48 41.37
C ILE A 4 -33.65 -4.73 41.00
N SER A 5 -33.82 -5.23 39.77
CA SER A 5 -32.98 -6.32 39.24
C SER A 5 -32.04 -5.72 38.20
N LEU A 6 -30.78 -5.71 38.58
CA LEU A 6 -29.58 -5.29 37.86
C LEU A 6 -29.40 -6.17 36.61
N ALA A 7 -29.61 -5.62 35.42
CA ALA A 7 -29.23 -6.27 34.16
C ALA A 7 -27.80 -5.84 33.79
N CYS A 8 -26.84 -6.73 34.01
CA CYS A 8 -25.45 -6.59 33.57
C CYS A 8 -25.37 -6.54 32.05
N ILE A 9 -25.03 -5.38 31.50
CA ILE A 9 -24.62 -5.23 30.09
C ILE A 9 -23.19 -5.76 29.99
N ILE A 10 -23.02 -6.98 29.47
CA ILE A 10 -21.72 -7.45 28.99
C ILE A 10 -21.53 -6.86 27.60
N ALA A 11 -20.86 -5.71 27.52
CA ALA A 11 -20.34 -5.20 26.26
C ALA A 11 -19.09 -6.01 25.91
N LEU A 12 -19.27 -7.05 25.08
CA LEU A 12 -18.16 -7.78 24.49
C LEU A 12 -17.50 -6.87 23.43
N VAL A 13 -16.44 -6.15 23.81
CA VAL A 13 -15.59 -5.44 22.87
C VAL A 13 -14.80 -6.48 22.08
N ALA A 14 -15.33 -6.86 20.92
CA ALA A 14 -14.56 -7.62 19.94
C ALA A 14 -13.47 -6.70 19.37
N ALA A 15 -12.27 -6.78 19.93
CA ALA A 15 -11.07 -6.23 19.31
C ALA A 15 -10.84 -7.01 18.00
N GLY A 16 -11.35 -6.48 16.90
CA GLY A 16 -11.25 -7.09 15.58
C GLY A 16 -9.79 -7.15 15.15
N ALA A 17 -9.20 -8.34 15.20
CA ALA A 17 -8.08 -8.66 14.34
C ALA A 17 -8.60 -8.61 12.90
N ALA A 18 -8.31 -7.52 12.19
CA ALA A 18 -8.61 -7.36 10.78
C ALA A 18 -7.71 -8.33 9.97
N PHE A 19 -8.12 -9.59 9.94
CA PHE A 19 -7.63 -10.58 8.99
C PHE A 19 -8.19 -10.25 7.61
N ALA A 20 -7.38 -10.56 6.59
CA ALA A 20 -7.64 -10.27 5.18
C ALA A 20 -9.12 -10.41 4.81
N GLN A 21 -9.83 -9.29 4.70
CA GLN A 21 -11.14 -9.31 4.07
C GLN A 21 -10.91 -9.50 2.57
N PRO A 22 -11.56 -10.48 1.93
CA PRO A 22 -11.46 -10.66 0.49
C PRO A 22 -11.93 -9.37 -0.19
N THR A 23 -11.00 -8.65 -0.81
CA THR A 23 -11.34 -7.54 -1.70
C THR A 23 -11.92 -8.13 -2.98
N ALA A 24 -13.08 -7.64 -3.41
CA ALA A 24 -13.58 -7.97 -4.73
C ALA A 24 -12.59 -7.44 -5.77
N ALA A 25 -12.35 -8.20 -6.84
CA ALA A 25 -11.45 -7.78 -7.91
C ALA A 25 -11.89 -6.42 -8.48
N PHE A 26 -11.02 -5.41 -8.37
CA PHE A 26 -11.34 -4.03 -8.70
C PHE A 26 -10.32 -3.39 -9.65
N ALA A 27 -9.08 -3.88 -9.63
CA ALA A 27 -7.97 -3.41 -10.43
C ALA A 27 -8.01 -4.00 -11.85
N ASP A 28 -7.60 -3.19 -12.82
CA ASP A 28 -7.60 -3.57 -14.23
C ASP A 28 -6.15 -3.67 -14.75
N LYS A 29 -5.93 -4.53 -15.75
CA LYS A 29 -4.64 -4.74 -16.42
C LYS A 29 -4.50 -3.77 -17.62
N PRO A 30 -3.27 -3.38 -18.02
CA PRO A 30 -1.99 -3.66 -17.39
C PRO A 30 -1.72 -2.75 -16.18
N ALA A 31 -0.89 -3.24 -15.26
CA ALA A 31 -0.40 -2.47 -14.12
C ALA A 31 0.89 -1.71 -14.47
N LEU A 32 1.11 -0.58 -13.80
CA LEU A 32 2.39 0.10 -13.75
C LEU A 32 2.90 0.05 -12.31
N VAL A 33 4.12 -0.44 -12.09
CA VAL A 33 4.73 -0.50 -10.76
C VAL A 33 5.87 0.51 -10.66
N THR A 34 5.89 1.26 -9.56
CA THR A 34 6.95 2.22 -9.23
C THR A 34 7.40 2.08 -7.79
N ALA A 35 8.67 2.41 -7.54
CA ALA A 35 9.19 2.59 -6.20
C ALA A 35 8.81 3.98 -5.68
N ILE A 36 8.45 4.06 -4.40
CA ILE A 36 8.32 5.29 -3.64
C ILE A 36 9.28 5.19 -2.45
N GLY A 37 10.32 6.03 -2.44
CA GLY A 37 11.41 5.98 -1.46
C GLY A 37 12.58 5.07 -1.86
N GLN A 38 12.56 4.52 -3.09
CA GLN A 38 13.67 3.79 -3.73
C GLN A 38 14.23 2.61 -2.92
N SER A 39 13.37 1.89 -2.19
CA SER A 39 13.77 0.65 -1.50
C SER A 39 13.94 -0.53 -2.45
N ALA A 40 14.78 -1.50 -2.03
CA ALA A 40 14.99 -2.76 -2.75
C ALA A 40 13.73 -3.64 -2.80
N ASP A 41 12.75 -3.36 -1.95
CA ASP A 41 11.43 -3.97 -1.90
C ASP A 41 10.74 -3.96 -3.29
N PHE A 42 11.03 -2.95 -4.12
CA PHE A 42 10.54 -2.85 -5.51
C PHE A 42 10.84 -4.10 -6.35
N GLU A 43 12.06 -4.63 -6.28
CA GLU A 43 12.45 -5.82 -7.03
C GLU A 43 11.73 -7.07 -6.53
N MET A 44 11.48 -7.15 -5.22
CA MET A 44 10.69 -8.25 -4.64
C MET A 44 9.26 -8.23 -5.17
N ILE A 45 8.65 -7.05 -5.31
CA ILE A 45 7.30 -6.92 -5.87
C ILE A 45 7.26 -7.30 -7.35
N LYS A 46 8.25 -6.92 -8.15
CA LYS A 46 8.34 -7.37 -9.55
C LYS A 46 8.31 -8.89 -9.65
N VAL A 47 9.12 -9.58 -8.85
CA VAL A 47 9.15 -11.05 -8.81
C VAL A 47 7.77 -11.61 -8.45
N LEU A 48 7.07 -11.02 -7.47
CA LEU A 48 5.75 -11.48 -7.04
C LEU A 48 4.67 -11.23 -8.10
N LEU A 49 4.70 -10.09 -8.80
CA LEU A 49 3.78 -9.79 -9.90
C LEU A 49 3.99 -10.77 -11.06
N THR A 50 5.24 -11.05 -11.43
CA THR A 50 5.57 -12.05 -12.46
C THR A 50 5.07 -13.44 -12.09
N ARG A 51 5.34 -13.89 -10.85
CA ARG A 51 4.85 -15.19 -10.35
C ARG A 51 3.32 -15.28 -10.32
N SER A 52 2.66 -14.14 -10.10
CA SER A 52 1.20 -14.03 -10.08
C SER A 52 0.59 -13.84 -11.48
N LYS A 53 1.41 -13.86 -12.54
CA LYS A 53 1.00 -13.67 -13.94
C LYS A 53 0.22 -12.37 -14.18
N ILE A 54 0.53 -11.32 -13.42
CA ILE A 54 -0.04 -9.99 -13.63
C ILE A 54 0.86 -9.28 -14.65
N PRO A 55 0.35 -8.84 -15.81
CA PRO A 55 1.13 -8.06 -16.76
C PRO A 55 1.40 -6.66 -16.17
N PHE A 56 2.68 -6.25 -16.16
CA PHE A 56 3.08 -4.94 -15.65
C PHE A 56 4.21 -4.31 -16.45
N THR A 57 4.26 -2.98 -16.40
CA THR A 57 5.45 -2.19 -16.70
C THR A 57 6.09 -1.75 -15.39
N ALA A 58 7.42 -1.77 -15.31
CA ALA A 58 8.16 -1.39 -14.11
C ALA A 58 9.08 -0.20 -14.41
N ASN A 59 8.97 0.86 -13.61
CA ASN A 59 9.87 2.00 -13.64
C ASN A 59 9.97 2.58 -12.22
N THR A 60 11.17 2.59 -11.64
CA THR A 60 11.40 3.09 -10.27
C THR A 60 11.21 4.60 -10.13
N LEU A 61 11.33 5.35 -11.23
CA LEU A 61 11.33 6.81 -11.29
C LEU A 61 10.29 7.34 -12.28
N VAL A 62 9.14 6.66 -12.40
CA VAL A 62 8.06 7.15 -13.25
C VAL A 62 7.68 8.58 -12.85
N MET A 63 7.58 9.47 -13.83
CA MET A 63 7.13 10.84 -13.65
C MET A 63 5.63 10.94 -13.92
N ALA A 64 4.99 11.97 -13.37
CA ALA A 64 3.57 12.24 -13.64
C ALA A 64 3.29 12.38 -15.16
N SER A 65 4.22 12.97 -15.92
CA SER A 65 4.12 13.12 -17.38
C SER A 65 4.08 11.78 -18.13
N ASP A 66 4.63 10.72 -17.54
CA ASP A 66 4.71 9.39 -18.15
C ASP A 66 3.40 8.61 -17.94
N LEU A 67 2.57 9.03 -16.98
CA LEU A 67 1.26 8.44 -16.76
C LEU A 67 0.31 8.83 -17.90
N ASN A 68 -0.12 7.81 -18.61
CA ASN A 68 -1.09 7.91 -19.69
C ASN A 68 -2.24 6.91 -19.47
N ALA A 69 -3.31 7.05 -20.25
CA ALA A 69 -4.53 6.25 -20.09
C ALA A 69 -4.36 4.75 -20.44
N SER A 70 -3.19 4.32 -20.90
CA SER A 70 -2.88 2.93 -21.26
C SER A 70 -2.68 2.05 -20.02
N SER A 71 -2.16 2.62 -18.93
CA SER A 71 -2.06 1.92 -17.65
C SER A 71 -3.33 2.15 -16.84
N LYS A 72 -3.97 1.07 -16.37
CA LYS A 72 -5.22 1.18 -15.62
C LYS A 72 -5.03 1.12 -14.11
N THR A 73 -3.94 0.50 -13.66
CA THR A 73 -3.61 0.36 -12.25
C THR A 73 -2.19 0.84 -11.99
N LEU A 74 -1.99 1.65 -10.94
CA LEU A 74 -0.71 2.08 -10.41
C LEU A 74 -0.43 1.32 -9.11
N ILE A 75 0.69 0.60 -9.07
CA ILE A 75 1.19 -0.09 -7.88
C ILE A 75 2.36 0.72 -7.31
N LEU A 76 2.20 1.18 -6.08
CA LEU A 76 3.18 1.95 -5.34
C LEU A 76 3.91 1.01 -4.38
N VAL A 77 5.20 0.80 -4.57
CA VAL A 77 6.02 0.07 -3.60
C VAL A 77 6.59 1.08 -2.61
N ALA A 78 5.94 1.20 -1.45
CA ALA A 78 6.22 2.23 -0.46
C ALA A 78 7.26 1.74 0.55
N GLY A 79 8.43 2.38 0.56
CA GLY A 79 9.48 2.12 1.54
C GLY A 79 10.71 2.98 1.25
N GLY A 80 11.13 3.76 2.24
CA GLY A 80 12.29 4.63 2.16
C GLY A 80 13.62 3.90 2.30
N SER A 81 14.60 4.27 1.49
CA SER A 81 15.99 3.83 1.59
C SER A 81 16.92 4.97 1.27
N SER A 82 17.62 5.53 2.27
CA SER A 82 18.59 6.60 2.04
C SER A 82 19.69 6.20 1.04
N LYS A 83 20.12 4.93 1.07
CA LYS A 83 21.05 4.37 0.09
C LYS A 83 20.43 4.32 -1.31
N GLY A 84 19.16 3.92 -1.41
CA GLY A 84 18.44 3.84 -2.69
C GLY A 84 18.22 5.21 -3.31
N LEU A 85 17.81 6.18 -2.51
CA LEU A 85 17.67 7.60 -2.90
C LEU A 85 19.00 8.17 -3.38
N GLY A 86 20.10 7.93 -2.64
CA GLY A 86 21.43 8.34 -3.05
C GLY A 86 21.88 7.71 -4.38
N ALA A 87 21.60 6.42 -4.59
CA ALA A 87 21.91 5.74 -5.85
C ALA A 87 21.05 6.23 -7.03
N ALA A 88 19.81 6.63 -6.77
CA ALA A 88 18.91 7.24 -7.75
C ALA A 88 19.23 8.72 -8.02
N GLY A 89 20.12 9.34 -7.25
CA GLY A 89 20.47 10.75 -7.40
C GLY A 89 19.35 11.72 -7.02
N ILE A 90 18.44 11.32 -6.13
CA ILE A 90 17.26 12.09 -5.72
C ILE A 90 17.22 12.27 -4.21
N SER A 91 16.80 13.44 -3.72
CA SER A 91 16.59 13.66 -2.28
C SER A 91 15.24 13.13 -1.82
N ALA A 92 15.04 13.00 -0.50
CA ALA A 92 13.74 12.58 0.05
C ALA A 92 12.63 13.59 -0.28
N GLU A 93 12.95 14.89 -0.26
CA GLU A 93 12.03 15.98 -0.56
C GLU A 93 11.62 15.96 -2.03
N VAL A 94 12.57 15.77 -2.94
CA VAL A 94 12.28 15.67 -4.38
C VAL A 94 11.47 14.40 -4.68
N GLU A 95 11.78 13.28 -4.01
CA GLU A 95 10.98 12.05 -4.12
C GLU A 95 9.55 12.25 -3.61
N LEU A 96 9.36 13.01 -2.52
CA LEU A 96 8.05 13.33 -1.97
C LEU A 96 7.22 14.16 -2.96
N GLU A 97 7.82 15.19 -3.56
CA GLU A 97 7.16 16.02 -4.57
C GLU A 97 6.85 15.23 -5.85
N ARG A 98 7.78 14.38 -6.30
CA ARG A 98 7.52 13.45 -7.42
C ARG A 98 6.32 12.56 -7.13
N THR A 99 6.26 12.01 -5.92
CA THR A 99 5.17 11.12 -5.50
C THR A 99 3.84 11.87 -5.47
N LYS A 100 3.77 13.07 -4.90
CA LYS A 100 2.56 13.90 -4.90
C LYS A 100 2.06 14.19 -6.32
N ALA A 101 2.96 14.59 -7.21
CA ALA A 101 2.63 14.85 -8.61
C ALA A 101 2.10 13.59 -9.31
N LEU A 102 2.74 12.45 -9.07
CA LEU A 102 2.34 11.16 -9.61
C LEU A 102 0.94 10.75 -9.15
N LEU A 103 0.67 10.83 -7.84
CA LEU A 103 -0.62 10.50 -7.25
C LEU A 103 -1.74 11.40 -7.76
N LYS A 104 -1.47 12.72 -7.87
CA LYS A 104 -2.42 13.67 -8.46
C LYS A 104 -2.80 13.25 -9.88
N ARG A 105 -1.81 12.95 -10.71
CA ARG A 105 -2.04 12.56 -12.10
C ARG A 105 -2.77 11.21 -12.22
N ALA A 106 -2.41 10.23 -11.39
CA ALA A 106 -3.09 8.94 -11.35
C ALA A 106 -4.59 9.09 -11.03
N LYS A 107 -4.94 9.98 -10.08
CA LYS A 107 -6.34 10.31 -9.76
C LYS A 107 -7.06 11.00 -10.92
N GLU A 108 -6.43 11.95 -11.61
CA GLU A 108 -7.01 12.60 -12.81
C GLU A 108 -7.34 11.59 -13.92
N LEU A 109 -6.46 10.59 -14.09
CA LEU A 109 -6.63 9.50 -15.05
C LEU A 109 -7.58 8.41 -14.56
N LYS A 110 -8.11 8.53 -13.34
CA LYS A 110 -8.97 7.53 -12.68
C LYS A 110 -8.32 6.14 -12.63
N MET A 111 -7.00 6.09 -12.52
CA MET A 111 -6.27 4.84 -12.31
C MET A 111 -6.64 4.25 -10.95
N LYS A 112 -6.64 2.92 -10.86
CA LYS A 112 -6.69 2.21 -9.58
C LYS A 112 -5.34 2.30 -8.90
N ILE A 113 -5.29 2.58 -7.61
CA ILE A 113 -4.04 2.78 -6.88
C ILE A 113 -3.92 1.72 -5.77
N ILE A 114 -2.86 0.93 -5.82
CA ILE A 114 -2.54 -0.08 -4.80
C ILE A 114 -1.22 0.27 -4.14
N THR A 115 -1.25 0.49 -2.83
CA THR A 115 -0.01 0.60 -2.03
C THR A 115 0.43 -0.77 -1.56
N VAL A 116 1.72 -1.07 -1.73
CA VAL A 116 2.34 -2.30 -1.27
C VAL A 116 3.55 -1.98 -0.40
N HIS A 117 3.58 -2.53 0.81
CA HIS A 117 4.70 -2.38 1.74
C HIS A 117 5.17 -3.74 2.25
N VAL A 118 6.35 -4.19 1.82
CA VAL A 118 6.85 -5.54 2.11
C VAL A 118 8.07 -5.59 3.01
N GLY A 119 8.73 -4.47 3.25
CA GLY A 119 9.91 -4.42 4.13
C GLY A 119 9.59 -4.55 5.62
N GLY A 120 8.32 -4.62 6.00
CA GLY A 120 7.89 -4.83 7.38
C GLY A 120 8.40 -3.75 8.32
N VAL A 121 8.58 -4.10 9.60
CA VAL A 121 9.08 -3.15 10.60
C VAL A 121 10.45 -2.58 10.24
N ALA A 122 11.29 -3.35 9.54
CA ALA A 122 12.62 -2.93 9.09
C ALA A 122 12.59 -1.81 8.03
N ARG A 123 11.43 -1.58 7.41
CA ARG A 123 11.20 -0.51 6.44
C ARG A 123 10.23 0.54 6.98
N ARG A 124 10.01 0.60 8.29
CA ARG A 124 9.31 1.69 9.00
C ARG A 124 10.29 2.71 9.56
N GLY A 125 9.78 3.89 9.92
CA GLY A 125 10.54 5.00 10.48
C GLY A 125 10.34 6.29 9.68
N PRO A 126 10.83 7.45 10.16
CA PRO A 126 10.37 8.76 9.68
C PRO A 126 10.42 8.95 8.16
N LEU A 127 11.50 8.51 7.52
CA LEU A 127 11.66 8.58 6.06
C LEU A 127 10.57 7.77 5.34
N SER A 128 10.46 6.47 5.65
CA SER A 128 9.44 5.61 5.03
C SER A 128 8.02 6.06 5.35
N ASP A 129 7.77 6.46 6.59
CA ASP A 129 6.43 6.79 7.08
C ASP A 129 5.90 8.02 6.33
N SER A 130 6.75 9.03 6.05
CA SER A 130 6.37 10.18 5.21
C SER A 130 5.92 9.80 3.79
N PHE A 131 6.51 8.75 3.20
CA PHE A 131 6.08 8.23 1.90
C PHE A 131 4.81 7.38 2.02
N ILE A 132 4.74 6.53 3.05
CA ILE A 132 3.60 5.67 3.33
C ILE A 132 2.33 6.50 3.52
N GLU A 133 2.38 7.57 4.30
CA GLU A 133 1.24 8.45 4.58
C GLU A 133 0.58 8.96 3.29
N ILE A 134 1.38 9.53 2.38
CA ILE A 134 0.84 10.08 1.12
C ILE A 134 0.36 8.99 0.16
N CYS A 135 1.02 7.82 0.15
CA CYS A 135 0.60 6.68 -0.66
C CYS A 135 -0.73 6.11 -0.18
N MET A 136 -0.88 5.90 1.13
CA MET A 136 -2.10 5.37 1.75
C MET A 136 -3.29 6.31 1.54
N ALA A 137 -3.10 7.62 1.75
CA ALA A 137 -4.15 8.63 1.55
C ALA A 137 -4.66 8.74 0.10
N ALA A 138 -3.89 8.22 -0.88
CA ALA A 138 -4.25 8.25 -2.29
C ALA A 138 -4.68 6.90 -2.86
N SER A 139 -4.55 5.82 -2.09
CA SER A 139 -4.80 4.46 -2.58
C SER A 139 -6.28 4.11 -2.58
N ASP A 140 -6.64 3.05 -3.29
CA ASP A 140 -7.92 2.35 -3.19
C ASP A 140 -7.80 1.07 -2.35
N TYR A 141 -6.59 0.53 -2.24
CA TYR A 141 -6.28 -0.72 -1.54
C TYR A 141 -4.83 -0.73 -1.08
N ALA A 142 -4.56 -1.41 0.05
CA ALA A 142 -3.21 -1.60 0.55
C ALA A 142 -2.93 -3.06 0.91
N ILE A 143 -1.72 -3.52 0.61
CA ILE A 143 -1.21 -4.83 1.03
C ILE A 143 0.11 -4.63 1.76
N ILE A 144 0.22 -5.15 2.97
CA ILE A 144 1.42 -5.02 3.78
C ILE A 144 1.85 -6.35 4.39
N VAL A 145 3.14 -6.48 4.71
CA VAL A 145 3.57 -7.50 5.69
C VAL A 145 3.15 -7.03 7.09
N ALA A 146 2.54 -7.94 7.86
CA ALA A 146 1.81 -7.62 9.08
C ALA A 146 2.67 -6.96 10.17
N ASP A 147 3.95 -7.32 10.26
CA ASP A 147 4.90 -6.73 11.22
C ASP A 147 5.17 -5.24 10.94
N GLY A 148 5.00 -4.81 9.69
CA GLY A 148 5.08 -3.41 9.27
C GLY A 148 4.00 -2.53 9.89
N ASP A 149 2.97 -3.10 10.53
CA ASP A 149 1.89 -2.37 11.22
C ASP A 149 1.84 -2.68 12.73
N SER A 150 2.99 -2.98 13.33
CA SER A 150 3.09 -3.29 14.76
C SER A 150 2.62 -2.14 15.67
N ASP A 151 2.68 -0.90 15.18
CA ASP A 151 2.23 0.33 15.84
C ASP A 151 0.83 0.79 15.40
N GLY A 152 0.19 0.07 14.48
CA GLY A 152 -1.13 0.40 13.95
C GLY A 152 -1.15 1.57 12.94
N LEU A 153 0.00 2.08 12.46
CA LEU A 153 0.03 3.19 11.49
C LEU A 153 -0.80 2.88 10.23
N PHE A 154 -0.56 1.75 9.57
CA PHE A 154 -1.29 1.37 8.36
C PHE A 154 -2.77 1.14 8.64
N THR A 155 -3.12 0.54 9.78
CA THR A 155 -4.52 0.37 10.18
C THR A 155 -5.22 1.71 10.32
N LYS A 156 -4.57 2.68 10.99
CA LYS A 156 -5.08 4.04 11.13
C LYS A 156 -5.25 4.72 9.77
N LEU A 157 -4.20 4.74 8.95
CA LEU A 157 -4.20 5.39 7.63
C LEU A 157 -5.25 4.77 6.69
N ALA A 158 -5.41 3.45 6.72
CA ALA A 158 -6.42 2.77 5.93
C ALA A 158 -7.84 3.16 6.37
N GLY A 159 -8.08 3.29 7.68
CA GLY A 159 -9.35 3.76 8.23
C GLY A 159 -9.66 5.20 7.84
N GLU A 160 -8.67 6.09 7.91
CA GLU A 160 -8.79 7.51 7.50
C GLU A 160 -9.08 7.64 5.99
N ALA A 161 -8.38 6.86 5.16
CA ALA A 161 -8.58 6.82 3.72
C ALA A 161 -9.82 6.01 3.29
N LYS A 162 -10.43 5.26 4.21
CA LYS A 162 -11.56 4.32 3.97
C LYS A 162 -11.26 3.27 2.90
N ILE A 163 -10.05 2.72 2.94
CA ILE A 163 -9.60 1.68 2.01
C ILE A 163 -9.51 0.33 2.70
N ALA A 164 -9.61 -0.75 1.92
CA ALA A 164 -9.29 -2.07 2.42
C ALA A 164 -7.77 -2.21 2.65
N LEU A 165 -7.40 -2.86 3.75
CA LEU A 165 -6.02 -3.18 4.11
C LEU A 165 -5.89 -4.69 4.31
N THR A 166 -5.00 -5.31 3.53
CA THR A 166 -4.65 -6.72 3.70
C THR A 166 -3.28 -6.84 4.33
N LYS A 167 -3.24 -7.50 5.50
CA LYS A 167 -2.00 -7.85 6.18
C LYS A 167 -1.65 -9.30 5.88
N VAL A 168 -0.44 -9.55 5.39
CA VAL A 168 0.06 -10.89 5.14
C VAL A 168 1.19 -11.23 6.10
N PRO A 169 1.38 -12.51 6.49
CA PRO A 169 2.39 -12.85 7.48
C PRO A 169 3.84 -12.67 6.98
N LYS A 170 4.07 -12.73 5.66
CA LYS A 170 5.39 -12.61 5.05
C LYS A 170 5.34 -12.20 3.59
N ILE A 171 6.46 -11.70 3.07
CA ILE A 171 6.60 -11.17 1.70
C ILE A 171 6.14 -12.19 0.64
N SER A 172 6.50 -13.47 0.80
CA SER A 172 6.15 -14.52 -0.17
C SER A 172 4.64 -14.77 -0.32
N THR A 173 3.82 -14.28 0.61
CA THR A 173 2.35 -14.42 0.57
C THR A 173 1.62 -13.22 -0.02
N VAL A 174 2.33 -12.16 -0.39
CA VAL A 174 1.77 -10.93 -1.00
C VAL A 174 1.19 -11.17 -2.41
N GLY A 175 1.71 -12.16 -3.14
CA GLY A 175 1.25 -12.45 -4.51
C GLY A 175 -0.22 -12.85 -4.59
N ALA A 176 -0.73 -13.61 -3.61
CA ALA A 176 -2.12 -14.06 -3.59
C ALA A 176 -3.14 -12.89 -3.49
N PRO A 177 -3.05 -11.97 -2.51
CA PRO A 177 -3.94 -10.82 -2.46
C PRO A 177 -3.71 -9.82 -3.60
N LEU A 178 -2.49 -9.73 -4.17
CA LEU A 178 -2.29 -8.98 -5.41
C LEU A 178 -3.09 -9.60 -6.56
N ALA A 179 -2.96 -10.90 -6.80
CA ALA A 179 -3.71 -11.59 -7.85
C ALA A 179 -5.22 -11.44 -7.69
N ALA A 180 -5.73 -11.57 -6.46
CA ALA A 180 -7.15 -11.41 -6.16
C ALA A 180 -7.70 -9.99 -6.41
N ALA A 181 -6.84 -8.97 -6.36
CA ALA A 181 -7.26 -7.59 -6.61
C ALA A 181 -7.52 -7.30 -8.09
N PHE A 182 -6.95 -8.06 -9.02
CA PHE A 182 -7.07 -7.85 -10.47
C PHE A 182 -8.22 -8.66 -11.08
N LYS A 183 -8.98 -8.03 -11.99
CA LYS A 183 -9.97 -8.69 -12.84
C LYS A 183 -9.31 -9.49 -13.97
#